data_AF-A0A183VCV8-F1
#
_entry.id   AF-A0A183VCV8-F1
#
_cell.length_a   1.000
_cell.length_b   1.000
_cell.length_c   1.000
_cell.angle_alpha   90.00
_cell.angle_beta   90.00
_cell.angle_gamma   90.00
#
_symmetry.space_group_name_H-M   'P 1'
#
loop_
_entity.id
_entity.type
_entity.pdbx_description
1 polymer ?
#
loop_
_entity_poly.entity_id
_entity_poly.type
_entity_poly.pdbx_seq_one_letter_code
_entity_poly.pdbx_strand_id
1 'polypeptide(L)'
;MIFIFLWIDYLIIWYRLLLTQIDYLVVPGYGHAVLRKTDPRYVCQREFALKHLPNDEMFRLVSTLYKVTPDILLKQGKAKNPWPNVDAHSGVLLQHFGLTEMAFYTVLFGVSRAMGCLSQMIWSRAMGLPIERPKSHSTDGLIKLAQKAAKN
;
A
#
# COMPACT_ATOMS: atom_id res chain seq x y z
N MET A 1 -33.58 -0.11 11.29
CA MET A 1 -32.95 -0.19 9.95
C MET A 1 -32.58 1.19 9.37
N ILE A 2 -33.28 2.28 9.74
CA ILE A 2 -33.02 3.65 9.23
C ILE A 2 -31.71 4.29 9.77
N PHE A 3 -31.30 3.97 10.99
CA PHE A 3 -30.11 4.57 11.62
C PHE A 3 -28.75 4.12 11.05
N ILE A 4 -28.66 2.93 10.44
CA ILE A 4 -27.41 2.42 9.87
C ILE A 4 -27.08 3.12 8.54
N PHE A 5 -28.10 3.46 7.75
CA PHE A 5 -27.91 4.17 6.47
C PHE A 5 -27.36 5.58 6.70
N LEU A 6 -27.92 6.31 7.67
CA LEU A 6 -27.45 7.65 8.04
C LEU A 6 -25.96 7.67 8.38
N TRP A 7 -25.47 6.71 9.18
CA TRP A 7 -24.06 6.68 9.60
C TRP A 7 -23.08 6.42 8.44
N ILE A 8 -23.45 5.53 7.51
CA ILE A 8 -22.64 5.27 6.32
C ILE A 8 -22.63 6.51 5.42
N ASP A 9 -23.77 7.17 5.25
CA ASP A 9 -23.88 8.39 4.48
C ASP A 9 -23.06 9.52 5.12
N TYR A 10 -23.07 9.68 6.44
CA TYR A 10 -22.21 10.63 7.16
C TYR A 10 -20.72 10.32 7.00
N LEU A 11 -20.30 9.05 7.06
CA LEU A 11 -18.91 8.67 6.83
C LEU A 11 -18.47 8.99 5.41
N ILE A 12 -19.31 8.70 4.40
CA ILE A 12 -19.03 9.01 3.00
C ILE A 12 -18.94 10.53 2.81
N ILE A 13 -19.85 11.31 3.41
CA ILE A 13 -19.84 12.76 3.34
C ILE A 13 -18.60 13.33 4.00
N TRP A 14 -18.26 12.88 5.22
CA TRP A 14 -17.06 13.32 5.94
C TRP A 14 -15.79 12.97 5.18
N TYR A 15 -15.71 11.75 4.63
CA TYR A 15 -14.55 11.29 3.88
C TYR A 15 -14.39 12.01 2.54
N ARG A 16 -15.51 12.32 1.86
CA ARG A 16 -15.52 13.21 0.69
C ARG A 16 -15.02 14.59 1.08
N LEU A 17 -15.61 15.22 2.11
CA LEU A 17 -15.20 16.52 2.60
C LEU A 17 -13.70 16.56 2.93
N LEU A 18 -13.20 15.56 3.63
CA LEU A 18 -11.78 15.44 4.00
C LEU A 18 -10.86 15.40 2.76
N LEU A 19 -11.21 14.59 1.74
CA LEU A 19 -10.41 14.46 0.52
C LEU A 19 -10.62 15.61 -0.48
N THR A 20 -11.73 16.35 -0.38
CA THR A 20 -12.03 17.50 -1.27
C THR A 20 -11.62 18.85 -0.67
N GLN A 21 -11.59 19.01 0.66
CA GLN A 21 -11.24 20.27 1.33
C GLN A 21 -9.76 20.34 1.71
N ILE A 22 -9.07 19.21 1.85
CA ILE A 22 -7.64 19.17 2.14
C ILE A 22 -6.93 18.52 0.96
N ASP A 23 -6.51 19.35 0.01
CA ASP A 23 -5.97 18.97 -1.31
C ASP A 23 -4.77 18.00 -1.27
N TYR A 24 -4.13 17.87 -0.12
CA TYR A 24 -2.88 17.13 0.12
C TYR A 24 -3.04 15.86 0.96
N LEU A 25 -4.24 15.56 1.48
CA LEU A 25 -4.43 14.33 2.24
C LEU A 25 -4.48 13.11 1.32
N VAL A 26 -3.73 12.07 1.67
CA VAL A 26 -3.70 10.78 0.98
C VAL A 26 -4.38 9.72 1.82
N VAL A 27 -4.96 8.72 1.16
CA VAL A 27 -5.53 7.56 1.85
C VAL A 27 -4.43 6.50 2.01
N PRO A 28 -4.02 6.16 3.25
CA PRO A 28 -2.99 5.16 3.47
C PRO A 28 -3.38 3.81 2.86
N GLY A 29 -2.43 3.19 2.16
CA GLY A 29 -2.62 1.88 1.54
C GLY A 29 -3.38 1.88 0.21
N TYR A 30 -3.78 3.04 -0.34
CA TYR A 30 -4.40 3.20 -1.65
C TYR A 30 -3.53 4.07 -2.58
N GLY A 31 -3.69 3.93 -3.91
CA GLY A 31 -3.06 4.84 -4.87
C GLY A 31 -1.70 4.37 -5.43
N HIS A 32 -1.60 3.12 -5.87
CA HIS A 32 -0.33 2.55 -6.34
C HIS A 32 -0.02 2.95 -7.80
N ALA A 33 1.24 3.29 -8.10
CA ALA A 33 1.68 3.65 -9.45
C ALA A 33 1.57 2.52 -10.50
N VAL A 34 1.52 1.24 -10.06
CA VAL A 34 1.71 0.06 -10.93
C VAL A 34 0.49 -0.88 -10.89
N LEU A 35 -0.09 -1.12 -9.72
CA LEU A 35 -1.18 -2.09 -9.56
C LEU A 35 -2.49 -1.56 -10.17
N ARG A 36 -2.97 -2.19 -11.24
CA ARG A 36 -4.21 -1.81 -11.96
C ARG A 36 -5.49 -2.36 -11.36
N LYS A 37 -5.37 -3.22 -10.36
CA LYS A 37 -6.46 -3.91 -9.65
C LYS A 37 -6.08 -4.10 -8.19
N THR A 38 -7.05 -4.47 -7.37
CA THR A 38 -6.83 -4.86 -5.97
C THR A 38 -5.69 -5.87 -5.85
N ASP A 39 -4.76 -5.61 -4.94
CA ASP A 39 -3.64 -6.49 -4.64
C ASP A 39 -4.17 -7.87 -4.19
N PRO A 40 -3.77 -8.99 -4.82
CA PRO A 40 -4.18 -10.33 -4.38
C PRO A 40 -3.83 -10.61 -2.91
N ARG A 41 -2.78 -9.99 -2.37
CA ARG A 41 -2.40 -10.12 -0.96
C ARG A 41 -3.40 -9.44 -0.02
N TYR A 42 -3.99 -8.32 -0.45
CA TYR A 42 -5.11 -7.69 0.26
C TYR A 42 -6.34 -8.61 0.23
N VAL A 43 -6.65 -9.21 -0.92
CA VAL A 43 -7.80 -10.11 -1.08
C VAL A 43 -7.68 -11.32 -0.15
N CYS A 44 -6.51 -11.97 -0.09
CA CYS A 44 -6.25 -13.10 0.80
C CYS A 44 -6.53 -12.74 2.28
N GLN A 45 -6.05 -11.58 2.74
CA GLN A 45 -6.31 -11.12 4.11
C GLN A 45 -7.78 -10.78 4.36
N ARG A 46 -8.45 -10.23 3.36
CA ARG A 46 -9.89 -9.95 3.42
C ARG A 46 -10.71 -11.23 3.56
N GLU A 47 -10.40 -12.26 2.77
CA GLU A 47 -11.06 -13.57 2.87
C GLU A 47 -10.85 -14.21 4.23
N PHE A 48 -9.65 -14.09 4.80
CA PHE A 48 -9.37 -14.52 6.16
C PHE A 48 -10.23 -13.76 7.18
N ALA A 49 -10.29 -12.43 7.09
CA ALA A 49 -11.08 -11.60 7.99
C ALA A 49 -12.59 -11.90 7.91
N LEU A 50 -13.12 -12.11 6.71
CA LEU A 50 -14.53 -12.47 6.50
C LEU A 50 -14.89 -13.80 7.18
N LYS A 51 -13.95 -14.74 7.29
CA LYS A 51 -14.16 -16.04 7.94
C LYS A 51 -14.02 -15.98 9.45
N HIS A 52 -13.07 -15.20 9.97
CA HIS A 52 -12.64 -15.31 11.37
C HIS A 52 -13.01 -14.11 12.24
N LEU A 53 -13.17 -12.92 11.66
CA LEU A 53 -13.50 -11.69 12.41
C LEU A 53 -14.47 -10.76 11.65
N PRO A 54 -15.60 -11.27 11.11
CA PRO A 54 -16.52 -10.45 10.31
C PRO A 54 -17.20 -9.32 11.09
N ASN A 55 -17.28 -9.46 12.42
CA ASN A 55 -17.96 -8.52 13.31
C ASN A 55 -17.01 -7.51 13.97
N ASP A 56 -15.71 -7.61 13.73
CA ASP A 56 -14.73 -6.67 14.26
C ASP A 56 -14.96 -5.25 13.72
N GLU A 57 -15.00 -4.25 14.60
CA GLU A 57 -15.36 -2.88 14.24
C GLU A 57 -14.35 -2.25 13.28
N MET A 58 -13.06 -2.48 13.52
CA MET A 58 -11.99 -1.97 12.68
C MET A 58 -11.99 -2.67 11.31
N PHE A 59 -12.29 -3.97 11.25
CA PHE A 59 -12.45 -4.67 9.98
C PHE A 59 -13.65 -4.15 9.19
N ARG A 60 -14.77 -3.86 9.86
CA ARG A 60 -15.93 -3.24 9.21
C ARG A 60 -15.59 -1.88 8.63
N LEU A 61 -14.75 -1.09 9.30
CA LEU A 61 -14.22 0.17 8.76
C LEU A 61 -13.36 -0.07 7.52
N VAL A 62 -12.35 -0.95 7.59
CA VAL A 62 -11.50 -1.31 6.44
C VAL A 62 -12.35 -1.82 5.26
N SER A 63 -13.37 -2.62 5.54
CA SER A 63 -14.29 -3.17 4.54
C SER A 63 -15.18 -2.10 3.91
N THR A 64 -15.56 -1.08 4.67
CA THR A 64 -16.32 0.07 4.16
C THR A 64 -15.44 0.96 3.29
N LEU A 65 -14.21 1.24 3.71
CA LEU A 65 -13.23 1.98 2.90
C LEU A 65 -12.98 1.30 1.56
N TYR A 66 -12.86 -0.04 1.54
CA TYR A 66 -12.71 -0.78 0.29
C TYR A 66 -13.83 -0.56 -0.72
N LYS A 67 -15.07 -0.35 -0.25
CA LYS A 67 -16.23 -0.11 -1.12
C LYS A 67 -16.29 1.33 -1.62
N VAL A 68 -15.87 2.30 -0.80
CA VAL A 68 -16.13 3.72 -1.05
C VAL A 68 -14.91 4.44 -1.64
N THR A 69 -13.71 4.14 -1.14
CA THR A 69 -12.48 4.86 -1.48
C THR A 69 -12.14 4.80 -2.98
N PRO A 70 -12.26 3.66 -3.70
CA PRO A 70 -11.88 3.61 -5.10
C PRO A 70 -12.64 4.60 -5.99
N ASP A 71 -13.95 4.69 -5.81
CA ASP A 71 -14.82 5.59 -6.59
C ASP A 71 -14.51 7.06 -6.32
N ILE A 72 -14.15 7.40 -5.08
CA ILE A 72 -13.77 8.77 -4.72
C ILE A 72 -12.44 9.15 -5.37
N LEU A 73 -11.44 8.26 -5.30
CA LEU A 73 -10.13 8.48 -5.90
C LEU A 73 -10.21 8.60 -7.43
N LEU A 74 -11.07 7.81 -8.08
CA LEU A 74 -11.35 7.93 -9.51
C LEU A 74 -11.97 9.28 -9.86
N LYS A 75 -12.97 9.73 -9.09
CA LYS A 75 -13.61 11.05 -9.29
C LYS A 75 -12.64 12.21 -9.06
N GLN A 76 -11.68 12.06 -8.14
CA GLN A 76 -10.66 13.08 -7.88
C GLN A 76 -9.64 13.19 -9.03
N GLY A 77 -9.44 12.13 -9.82
CA GLY A 77 -8.57 12.14 -11.01
C GLY A 77 -7.06 12.23 -10.75
N LYS A 78 -6.62 12.38 -9.50
CA LYS A 78 -5.19 12.42 -9.13
C LYS A 78 -4.55 11.03 -9.04
N ALA A 79 -5.31 10.02 -8.63
CA ALA A 79 -4.79 8.66 -8.45
C ALA A 79 -4.89 7.84 -9.74
N LYS A 80 -3.74 7.40 -10.29
CA LYS A 80 -3.72 6.56 -11.50
C LYS A 80 -4.39 5.21 -11.31
N ASN A 81 -4.18 4.58 -10.15
CA ASN A 81 -4.86 3.34 -9.79
C ASN A 81 -5.38 3.42 -8.34
N PRO A 82 -6.71 3.33 -8.13
CA PRO A 82 -7.35 3.65 -6.86
C PRO A 82 -7.50 2.44 -5.93
N TRP A 83 -6.69 1.39 -6.10
CA TRP A 83 -6.87 0.10 -5.43
C TRP A 83 -5.98 -0.05 -4.20
N PRO A 84 -6.40 -0.82 -3.18
CA PRO A 84 -5.60 -1.02 -1.98
C PRO A 84 -4.50 -2.06 -2.18
N ASN A 85 -3.47 -1.95 -1.33
CA ASN A 85 -2.40 -2.92 -1.18
C ASN A 85 -2.51 -3.73 0.12
N VAL A 86 -1.58 -4.66 0.33
CA VAL A 86 -1.50 -5.52 1.53
C VAL A 86 -1.49 -4.75 2.86
N ASP A 87 -0.89 -3.56 2.90
CA ASP A 87 -0.69 -2.78 4.14
C ASP A 87 -1.99 -2.09 4.58
N ALA A 88 -2.97 -1.95 3.69
CA ALA A 88 -4.31 -1.46 4.01
C ALA A 88 -5.14 -2.43 4.87
N HIS A 89 -4.67 -3.67 5.08
CA HIS A 89 -5.45 -4.72 5.74
C HIS A 89 -4.69 -5.46 6.87
N SER A 90 -3.36 -5.54 6.80
CA SER A 90 -2.59 -6.38 7.74
C SER A 90 -2.67 -5.90 9.18
N GLY A 91 -2.69 -4.58 9.41
CA GLY A 91 -2.74 -4.01 10.75
C GLY A 91 -3.99 -4.40 11.55
N VAL A 92 -5.17 -4.43 10.93
CA VAL A 92 -6.41 -4.79 11.64
C VAL A 92 -6.42 -6.26 12.05
N LEU A 93 -5.83 -7.15 11.24
CA LEU A 93 -5.70 -8.55 11.60
C LEU A 93 -4.81 -8.72 12.83
N LEU A 94 -3.64 -8.08 12.83
CA LEU A 94 -2.70 -8.15 13.96
C LEU A 94 -3.33 -7.61 15.25
N GLN A 95 -3.97 -6.45 15.16
CA GLN A 95 -4.62 -5.82 16.30
C GLN A 95 -5.75 -6.67 16.88
N HIS A 96 -6.57 -7.29 16.03
CA HIS A 96 -7.68 -8.15 16.47
C HIS A 96 -7.20 -9.34 17.32
N PHE A 97 -6.05 -9.93 16.98
CA PHE A 97 -5.47 -11.04 17.75
C PHE A 97 -4.54 -10.59 18.90
N GLY A 98 -4.59 -9.31 19.28
CA GLY A 98 -3.90 -8.78 20.46
C GLY A 98 -2.48 -8.27 20.21
N LEU A 99 -1.99 -8.27 18.96
CA LEU A 99 -0.70 -7.67 18.62
C LEU A 99 -0.92 -6.19 18.27
N THR A 100 -0.85 -5.33 19.29
CA THR A 100 -1.25 -3.92 19.20
C THR A 100 -0.05 -2.97 19.10
N GLU A 101 1.16 -3.47 19.32
CA GLU A 101 2.41 -2.73 19.31
C GLU A 101 2.83 -2.43 17.86
N MET A 102 2.27 -1.36 17.27
CA MET A 102 2.48 -1.01 15.86
C MET A 102 3.97 -0.85 15.49
N ALA A 103 4.81 -0.40 16.43
CA ALA A 103 6.26 -0.29 16.24
C ALA A 103 6.92 -1.65 15.96
N PHE A 104 6.29 -2.76 16.38
CA PHE A 104 6.78 -4.12 16.18
C PHE A 104 6.38 -4.73 14.84
N TYR A 105 5.43 -4.15 14.10
CA TYR A 105 4.92 -4.73 12.85
C TYR A 105 6.01 -4.93 11.79
N THR A 106 6.99 -4.01 11.75
CA THR A 106 8.13 -4.11 10.82
C THR A 106 9.03 -5.30 11.12
N VAL A 107 9.09 -5.78 12.37
CA VAL A 107 9.85 -6.98 12.74
C VAL A 107 9.21 -8.22 12.10
N LEU A 108 7.88 -8.36 12.18
CA LEU A 108 7.14 -9.44 11.52
C LEU A 108 7.35 -9.41 10.00
N PHE A 109 7.36 -8.20 9.43
CA PHE A 109 7.64 -8.02 8.02
C PHE A 109 9.06 -8.48 7.65
N GLY A 110 10.07 -8.15 8.46
CA GLY A 110 11.45 -8.61 8.27
C GLY A 110 11.58 -10.13 8.28
N VAL A 111 10.93 -10.80 9.24
CA VAL A 111 10.92 -12.28 9.33
C VAL A 111 10.29 -12.90 8.09
N SER A 112 9.14 -12.40 7.64
CA SER A 112 8.49 -12.86 6.41
C SER A 112 9.37 -12.66 5.17
N ARG A 113 10.01 -11.48 5.05
CA ARG A 113 10.83 -11.10 3.89
C ARG A 113 12.13 -11.90 3.81
N ALA A 114 12.67 -12.36 4.94
CA ALA A 114 13.88 -13.17 4.98
C ALA A 114 13.79 -14.42 4.09
N MET A 115 12.63 -15.09 4.04
CA MET A 115 12.44 -16.29 3.20
C MET A 115 12.75 -16.02 1.73
N GLY A 116 12.25 -14.91 1.17
CA GLY A 116 12.49 -14.54 -0.23
C GLY A 116 13.93 -14.07 -0.47
N CYS A 117 14.43 -13.18 0.39
CA CYS A 117 15.77 -12.62 0.24
C CYS A 117 16.88 -13.69 0.37
N LEU A 118 16.75 -14.59 1.34
CA LEU A 118 17.73 -15.66 1.55
C LEU A 118 17.66 -16.73 0.45
N SER A 119 16.46 -17.07 -0.03
CA SER A 119 16.31 -17.98 -1.18
C SER A 119 16.99 -17.41 -2.42
N GLN A 120 16.77 -16.13 -2.72
CA GLN A 120 17.46 -15.46 -3.83
C GLN A 120 18.97 -15.38 -3.59
N MET A 121 19.43 -15.17 -2.36
CA MET A 121 20.85 -15.14 -2.02
C MET A 121 21.55 -16.47 -2.33
N ILE A 122 20.93 -17.61 -2.00
CA ILE A 122 21.45 -18.95 -2.34
C ILE A 122 21.63 -19.06 -3.85
N TRP A 123 20.61 -18.71 -4.63
CA TRP A 123 20.68 -18.75 -6.09
C TRP A 123 21.73 -17.80 -6.67
N SER A 124 21.87 -16.60 -6.12
CA SER A 124 22.88 -15.64 -6.55
C SER A 124 24.30 -16.18 -6.37
N ARG A 125 24.54 -17.02 -5.35
CA ARG A 125 25.82 -17.71 -5.15
C ARG A 125 25.97 -18.92 -6.05
N ALA A 126 24.92 -19.72 -6.20
CA ALA A 126 24.90 -20.87 -7.10
C ALA A 126 25.18 -20.48 -8.57
N MET A 127 24.64 -19.34 -9.02
CA MET A 127 24.86 -18.80 -10.37
C MET A 127 26.17 -17.98 -10.50
N GLY A 128 26.93 -17.82 -9.41
CA GLY A 128 28.18 -17.04 -9.44
C GLY A 128 28.00 -15.57 -9.82
N LEU A 129 26.86 -14.94 -9.46
CA LEU A 129 26.62 -13.54 -9.82
C LEU A 129 27.71 -12.62 -9.24
N PRO A 130 28.27 -11.70 -10.05
CA PRO A 130 29.36 -10.83 -9.64
C PRO A 130 28.90 -9.76 -8.64
N ILE A 131 29.86 -8.99 -8.13
CA ILE A 131 29.57 -7.84 -7.25
C ILE A 131 28.73 -6.79 -7.99
N GLU A 132 27.67 -6.31 -7.34
CA GLU A 132 26.91 -5.16 -7.82
C GLU A 132 27.73 -3.88 -7.62
N ARG A 133 28.15 -3.24 -8.72
CA ARG A 133 28.98 -2.02 -8.69
C ARG A 133 28.46 -0.96 -9.66
N PRO A 134 27.35 -0.27 -9.34
CA PRO A 134 26.82 0.80 -10.17
C PRO A 134 27.78 2.00 -10.17
N LYS A 135 27.82 2.72 -11.29
CA LYS A 135 28.61 3.95 -11.41
C LYS A 135 27.77 5.15 -10.95
N SER A 136 28.26 5.87 -9.95
CA SER A 136 27.66 7.13 -9.51
C SER A 136 28.20 8.31 -10.31
N HIS A 137 27.37 9.35 -10.45
CA HIS A 137 27.74 10.62 -11.05
C HIS A 137 27.20 11.76 -10.19
N SER A 138 28.00 12.82 -10.03
CA SER A 138 27.49 14.08 -9.48
C SER A 138 26.66 14.81 -10.52
N THR A 139 25.84 15.77 -10.08
CA THR A 139 25.06 16.64 -10.97
C THR A 139 25.95 17.33 -12.01
N ASP A 140 27.11 17.89 -11.59
CA ASP A 140 28.08 18.49 -12.51
C ASP A 140 28.62 17.49 -13.53
N GLY A 141 28.85 16.25 -13.09
CA GLY A 141 29.28 15.16 -13.97
C GLY A 141 28.22 14.85 -15.03
N LEU A 142 26.94 14.83 -14.65
CA LEU A 142 25.82 14.62 -15.57
C LEU A 142 25.65 15.79 -16.55
N ILE A 143 25.78 17.04 -16.10
CA ILE A 143 25.71 18.23 -16.97
C ILE A 143 26.81 18.17 -18.02
N LYS A 144 28.05 17.86 -17.63
CA LYS A 144 29.17 17.72 -18.56
C LYS A 144 28.94 16.59 -19.57
N LEU A 145 28.37 15.46 -19.13
CA LEU A 145 28.01 14.36 -20.02
C LEU A 145 26.94 14.77 -21.04
N ALA A 146 25.89 15.47 -20.61
CA ALA A 146 24.82 15.96 -21.48
C ALA A 146 25.33 16.99 -22.50
N GLN A 147 26.16 17.95 -22.06
CA GLN A 147 26.80 18.94 -22.94
C GLN A 147 27.73 18.31 -23.98
N LYS A 148 28.44 17.23 -23.60
CA LYS A 148 29.27 16.46 -24.53
C LYS A 148 28.43 15.72 -25.56
N ALA A 149 27.29 15.16 -25.16
CA ALA A 149 26.37 14.46 -26.06
C ALA A 149 25.67 15.42 -27.05
N ALA A 150 25.34 16.64 -26.64
CA ALA A 150 24.65 17.63 -27.49
C ALA A 150 25.54 18.30 -28.56
N LYS A 151 26.86 18.08 -28.52
CA LYS A 151 27.83 18.62 -29.50
C LYS A 151 28.14 17.66 -30.65
N ASN A 152 27.64 16.43 -30.60
CA ASN A 152 27.66 15.45 -31.69
C ASN A 152 26.30 15.45 -32.40
#